data_AF-U5IUV2-F1
#
_entry.id   AF-U5IUV2-F1
#
_cell.length_a   1.000
_cell.length_b   1.000
_cell.length_c   1.000
_cell.angle_alpha   90.00
_cell.angle_beta   90.00
_cell.angle_gamma   90.00
#
_symmetry.space_group_name_H-M   'P 1'
#
loop_
_entity.id
_entity.type
_entity.pdbx_description
1 polymer ?
#
loop_
_entity_poly.entity_id
_entity_poly.type
_entity_poly.pdbx_seq_one_letter_code
_entity_poly.pdbx_strand_id
1 'polypeptide(L)' 'ELRELGVTLHVQLHSDRDSIPNVPAIYFCAPTDENLGRICHDFQNGLYDVYHLNFISPIS' A
#
# COMPACT_ATOMS: atom_id res chain seq x y z
N GLU A 1 2.27 14.23 -13.55
CA GLU A 1 1.56 12.97 -13.19
C GLU A 1 2.41 12.12 -12.25
N LEU A 2 1.82 11.17 -11.50
CA LEU A 2 2.57 10.28 -10.58
C LEU A 2 3.73 9.54 -11.29
N ARG A 3 3.58 9.22 -12.57
CA ARG A 3 4.64 8.61 -13.39
C ARG A 3 5.88 9.49 -13.54
N GLU A 4 5.73 10.80 -13.66
CA GLU A 4 6.85 11.76 -13.75
C GLU A 4 7.61 11.87 -12.42
N LEU A 5 6.98 11.43 -11.33
CA LEU A 5 7.56 11.36 -9.98
C LEU A 5 8.13 9.97 -9.66
N GLY A 6 8.22 9.07 -10.64
CA GLY A 6 8.78 7.72 -10.47
C GLY A 6 7.79 6.68 -9.92
N VAL A 7 6.48 6.97 -9.89
CA VAL A 7 5.47 5.98 -9.48
C VAL A 7 5.06 5.12 -10.67
N THR A 8 5.42 3.85 -10.62
CA THR A 8 5.17 2.87 -11.70
C THR A 8 3.70 2.44 -11.78
N LEU A 9 3.03 2.30 -10.62
CA LEU A 9 1.65 1.83 -10.52
C LEU A 9 0.91 2.59 -9.41
N HIS A 10 -0.35 2.96 -9.67
CA HIS A 10 -1.27 3.45 -8.64
C HIS A 10 -2.57 2.64 -8.73
N VAL A 11 -3.02 2.12 -7.60
CA VAL A 11 -4.21 1.25 -7.49
C VAL A 11 -4.93 1.52 -6.18
N GLN A 12 -6.21 1.15 -6.11
CA GLN A 12 -7.00 1.28 -4.89
C GLN A 12 -6.64 0.19 -3.88
N LEU A 13 -6.73 0.48 -2.58
CA LEU A 13 -6.38 -0.47 -1.52
C LEU A 13 -7.22 -1.76 -1.58
N HIS A 14 -8.50 -1.62 -1.90
CA HIS A 14 -9.46 -2.74 -1.95
C HIS A 14 -9.58 -3.38 -3.34
N SER A 15 -8.80 -2.96 -4.33
CA SER A 15 -8.74 -3.69 -5.59
C SER A 15 -7.89 -4.94 -5.44
N ASP A 16 -8.07 -5.89 -6.35
CA ASP A 16 -7.12 -6.98 -6.53
C ASP A 16 -5.74 -6.42 -6.88
N ARG A 17 -4.71 -6.99 -6.26
CA ARG A 17 -3.32 -6.54 -6.37
C ARG A 17 -2.41 -7.74 -6.51
N ASP A 18 -1.58 -7.69 -7.55
CA ASP A 18 -0.58 -8.71 -7.81
C ASP A 18 0.65 -8.51 -6.93
N SER A 19 1.36 -9.61 -6.64
CA SER A 19 2.68 -9.54 -6.03
C SER A 19 3.67 -8.94 -7.03
N ILE A 20 4.39 -7.92 -6.58
CA ILE A 20 5.48 -7.29 -7.31
C ILE A 20 6.71 -7.35 -6.41
N PRO A 21 7.49 -8.43 -6.47
CA PRO A 21 8.69 -8.57 -5.64
C PRO A 21 9.76 -7.57 -6.06
N ASN A 22 10.64 -7.19 -5.13
CA ASN A 22 11.77 -6.25 -5.35
C ASN A 22 11.37 -4.78 -5.63
N VAL A 23 10.15 -4.36 -5.29
CA VAL A 23 9.75 -2.95 -5.38
C VAL A 23 9.22 -2.40 -4.05
N PRO A 24 9.42 -1.10 -3.76
CA PRO A 24 8.78 -0.44 -2.64
C PRO A 24 7.33 -0.07 -2.99
N ALA A 25 6.43 -0.19 -2.00
CA ALA A 25 5.05 0.25 -2.08
C ALA A 25 4.78 1.39 -1.09
N ILE A 26 3.95 2.34 -1.52
CA ILE A 26 3.49 3.47 -0.70
C ILE A 26 1.99 3.31 -0.47
N TYR A 27 1.60 3.21 0.80
CA TYR A 27 0.22 3.18 1.23
C TYR A 27 -0.17 4.56 1.72
N PHE A 28 -1.21 5.13 1.11
CA PHE A 28 -1.75 6.44 1.49
C PHE A 28 -3.26 6.32 1.72
N CYS A 29 -3.68 6.16 2.98
CA CYS A 29 -5.06 5.87 3.34
C CYS A 29 -5.43 6.33 4.76
N ALA A 30 -6.71 6.23 5.13
CA ALA A 30 -7.15 6.40 6.52
C ALA A 30 -6.75 5.19 7.37
N PRO A 31 -6.39 5.36 8.66
CA PRO A 31 -6.04 4.27 9.56
C PRO A 31 -7.29 3.59 10.13
N THR A 32 -8.20 3.11 9.27
CA THR A 32 -9.38 2.33 9.69
C THR A 32 -8.99 0.86 9.86
N ASP A 33 -9.72 0.12 10.71
CA ASP A 33 -9.50 -1.33 10.90
C ASP A 33 -9.57 -2.11 9.58
N GLU A 34 -10.48 -1.70 8.68
CA GLU A 34 -10.61 -2.30 7.35
C GLU A 34 -9.33 -2.11 6.52
N ASN A 35 -8.79 -0.89 6.48
CA ASN A 35 -7.59 -0.57 5.72
C ASN A 35 -6.36 -1.26 6.31
N LEU A 36 -6.23 -1.25 7.63
CA LEU A 36 -5.15 -1.95 8.34
C LEU A 36 -5.24 -3.45 8.11
N GLY A 37 -6.43 -4.04 8.15
CA GLY A 37 -6.64 -5.45 7.83
C GLY A 37 -6.21 -5.79 6.41
N ARG A 38 -6.55 -4.94 5.44
CA ARG A 38 -6.12 -5.11 4.05
C ARG A 38 -4.59 -5.01 3.88
N ILE A 39 -3.96 -4.05 4.55
CA ILE A 39 -2.49 -3.89 4.56
C ILE A 39 -1.82 -5.12 5.18
N CYS A 40 -2.32 -5.60 6.33
CA CYS A 40 -1.81 -6.80 6.98
C CYS A 40 -1.91 -8.03 6.08
N HIS A 41 -2.99 -8.16 5.30
CA HIS A 41 -3.11 -9.24 4.32
C HIS A 41 -2.02 -9.16 3.25
N ASP A 42 -1.69 -7.95 2.77
CA ASP A 42 -0.60 -7.78 1.81
C ASP A 42 0.76 -8.17 2.38
N PHE A 43 1.00 -7.86 3.65
CA PHE A 43 2.22 -8.26 4.34
C PHE A 43 2.34 -9.78 4.45
N GLN A 44 1.24 -10.44 4.81
CA GLN A 44 1.19 -11.91 4.89
C GLN A 44 1.42 -12.58 3.54
N ASN A 45 0.95 -11.96 2.47
CA ASN A 45 1.13 -12.46 1.10
C ASN A 45 2.48 -12.06 0.50
N GLY A 46 3.27 -11.21 1.15
CA GLY A 46 4.56 -10.74 0.65
C GLY A 46 4.45 -10.04 -0.71
N LEU A 47 3.45 -9.16 -0.88
CA LEU A 47 3.21 -8.52 -2.18
C LEU A 47 4.37 -7.64 -2.64
N TYR A 48 5.04 -6.97 -1.70
CA TYR A 48 6.14 -6.03 -1.94
C TYR A 48 7.29 -6.25 -0.94
N ASP A 49 8.46 -5.67 -1.22
CA ASP A 49 9.66 -5.82 -0.37
C ASP A 49 9.70 -4.77 0.76
N VAL A 50 9.27 -3.54 0.45
CA VAL A 50 9.28 -2.41 1.37
C VAL A 50 7.92 -1.74 1.37
N TYR A 51 7.42 -1.42 2.56
CA TYR A 51 6.09 -0.84 2.75
C TYR A 51 6.22 0.51 3.48
N HIS A 52 5.87 1.59 2.80
CA HIS A 52 5.80 2.94 3.37
C HIS A 52 4.35 3.28 3.73
N LEU A 53 4.05 3.31 5.02
CA LEU A 53 2.71 3.61 5.53
C LEU A 53 2.56 5.11 5.79
N ASN A 54 1.61 5.75 5.10
CA ASN A 54 1.29 7.17 5.23
C ASN A 54 -0.20 7.34 5.52
N PHE A 55 -0.54 7.49 6.80
CA PHE A 55 -1.94 7.66 7.22
C PHE A 55 -2.37 9.11 7.16
N ILE A 56 -3.61 9.37 6.71
CA ILE A 56 -4.17 10.74 6.64
C ILE A 56 -4.63 11.28 8.01
N SER A 57 -4.59 10.44 9.04
CA SER A 57 -4.82 10.81 10.44
C SER A 57 -3.93 9.98 11.37
N PRO A 58 -3.72 10.39 12.63
CA PRO A 58 -3.01 9.57 13.61
C PRO A 58 -3.67 8.21 13.82
N ILE A 59 -2.86 7.18 14.07
CA ILE A 59 -3.34 5.91 14.62
C ILE A 59 -3.63 6.11 16.11
N SER A 60 -4.72 5.53 16.61
CA SER A 60 -5.10 5.55 18.03
C SER A 60 -4.70 4.27 18.74
#